data_AF-A0A7J3HBT2-F1
#
_entry.id   AF-A0A7J3HBT2-F1
#
_cell.length_a   1.000
_cell.length_b   1.000
_cell.length_c   1.000
_cell.angle_alpha   90.00
_cell.angle_beta   90.00
_cell.angle_gamma   90.00
#
_symmetry.space_group_name_H-M   'P 1'
#
loop_
_entity.id
_entity.type
_entity.pdbx_description
1 polymer ?
#
loop_
_entity_poly.entity_id
_entity_poly.type
_entity_poly.pdbx_seq_one_letter_code
_entity_poly.pdbx_strand_id
1 'polypeptide(L)' 'MNKSVGELLALKELQALHKVREPGKTITKLVELGILIRGQGCYSISKSFLNALKEAGIRVDEL' A
#
# COMPACT_ATOMS: atom_id res chain seq x y z
N MET A 1 -8.46 6.66 7.27
CA MET A 1 -7.80 5.60 6.48
C MET A 1 -6.51 5.18 7.16
N ASN A 2 -6.13 3.91 7.02
CA ASN A 2 -4.89 3.37 7.58
C ASN A 2 -3.72 3.66 6.62
N LYS A 3 -2.85 4.61 6.98
CA LYS A 3 -1.60 4.89 6.23
C LYS A 3 -0.54 3.81 6.41
N SER A 4 -0.75 2.91 7.38
CA SER A 4 0.07 1.75 7.68
C SER A 4 -0.82 0.59 8.12
N VAL A 5 -0.55 -0.62 7.61
CA VAL A 5 -1.33 -1.83 7.88
C VAL A 5 -0.38 -2.96 8.23
N GLY A 6 -0.68 -3.72 9.30
CA GLY A 6 0.12 -4.89 9.67
C GLY A 6 0.11 -5.97 8.58
N GLU A 7 1.23 -6.66 8.37
CA GLU A 7 1.42 -7.60 7.24
C GLU A 7 0.34 -8.69 7.19
N LEU A 8 0.02 -9.29 8.34
CA LEU A 8 -0.99 -10.34 8.42
C LEU A 8 -2.38 -9.81 8.05
N LEU A 9 -2.71 -8.60 8.51
CA LEU A 9 -4.00 -7.98 8.22
C LEU A 9 -4.09 -7.59 6.74
N ALA A 10 -3.03 -6.99 6.19
CA ALA A 10 -2.95 -6.60 4.78
C ALA A 10 -3.18 -7.81 3.86
N LEU A 11 -2.52 -8.94 4.13
CA LEU A 11 -2.72 -10.17 3.36
C LEU A 11 -4.15 -10.68 3.46
N LYS A 12 -4.72 -10.73 4.66
CA LYS A 12 -6.08 -11.21 4.90
C LYS A 12 -7.13 -10.33 4.24
N GLU A 13 -7.04 -9.01 4.38
CA GLU A 13 -8.01 -8.06 3.82
C GLU A 13 -7.95 -8.04 2.29
N LEU A 14 -6.75 -8.01 1.71
CA LEU A 14 -6.59 -8.09 0.25
C LEU A 14 -7.23 -9.35 -0.32
N GLN A 15 -7.08 -10.50 0.36
CA GLN A 15 -7.68 -11.76 -0.08
C GLN A 15 -9.20 -11.79 0.15
N ALA A 16 -9.64 -11.48 1.37
CA ALA A 16 -11.01 -11.69 1.82
C ALA A 16 -11.97 -10.60 1.32
N LEU A 17 -11.54 -9.34 1.38
CA LEU A 17 -12.37 -8.17 1.08
C LEU A 17 -12.19 -7.73 -0.37
N HIS A 18 -10.94 -7.63 -0.83
CA HIS A 18 -10.61 -7.10 -2.16
C HIS A 18 -10.43 -8.19 -3.23
N LYS A 19 -10.56 -9.47 -2.85
CA LYS A 19 -10.50 -10.65 -3.75
C LYS A 19 -9.22 -10.71 -4.59
N VAL A 20 -8.11 -10.17 -4.08
CA VAL A 20 -6.80 -10.27 -4.70
C VAL A 20 -6.33 -11.72 -4.60
N ARG A 21 -6.11 -12.36 -5.74
CA ARG A 21 -5.75 -13.79 -5.83
C ARG A 21 -4.40 -14.10 -5.20
N GLU A 22 -3.42 -13.22 -5.41
CA GLU A 22 -2.05 -13.39 -4.89
C GLU A 22 -1.61 -12.14 -4.11
N PRO A 23 -2.12 -11.94 -2.88
CA PRO A 23 -1.86 -10.74 -2.08
C PRO A 23 -0.38 -10.49 -1.83
N GLY A 24 0.38 -11.55 -1.49
CA GLY A 24 1.81 -11.46 -1.23
C GLY A 24 2.59 -10.95 -2.44
N LYS A 25 2.39 -11.56 -3.62
CA LYS A 25 3.01 -11.11 -4.87
C LYS A 25 2.63 -9.68 -5.24
N THR A 26 1.37 -9.32 -5.04
CA THR A 26 0.86 -7.97 -5.31
C THR A 26 1.56 -6.94 -4.42
N ILE A 27 1.63 -7.19 -3.11
CA ILE A 27 2.32 -6.29 -2.17
C ILE A 27 3.81 -6.19 -2.52
N THR A 28 4.49 -7.32 -2.76
CA THR A 28 5.90 -7.31 -3.19
C THR A 28 6.08 -6.42 -4.41
N LYS A 29 5.18 -6.51 -5.40
CA LYS A 29 5.28 -5.66 -6.59
C LYS A 29 5.09 -4.18 -6.29
N LEU A 30 4.16 -3.83 -5.42
CA LEU A 30 3.93 -2.45 -4.99
C LEU A 30 5.11 -1.88 -4.19
N VAL A 31 5.81 -2.72 -3.42
CA VAL A 31 7.06 -2.34 -2.74
C VAL A 31 8.19 -2.12 -3.74
N GLU A 32 8.36 -3.01 -4.73
CA GLU A 32 9.35 -2.85 -5.80
C GLU A 32 9.13 -1.56 -6.61
N LEU A 33 7.86 -1.19 -6.86
CA LEU A 33 7.50 0.04 -7.55
C LEU A 33 7.67 1.30 -6.69
N GLY A 34 8.04 1.15 -5.41
CA GLY A 34 8.17 2.25 -4.47
C GLY A 34 6.84 2.89 -4.07
N ILE A 35 5.71 2.23 -4.32
CA ILE A 35 4.37 2.68 -3.91
C ILE A 35 4.16 2.38 -2.43
N LEU A 36 4.57 1.19 -1.98
CA LEU A 36 4.54 0.77 -0.58
C LEU A 36 5.96 0.71 0.00
N ILE A 37 6.04 0.91 1.31
CA ILE A 37 7.25 0.69 2.12
C ILE A 37 6.94 -0.43 3.11
N ARG A 38 7.86 -1.39 3.23
CA ARG A 38 7.82 -2.43 4.26
C ARG A 38 8.53 -1.94 5.52
N GLY A 39 7.78 -1.82 6.61
CA GLY A 39 8.33 -1.62 7.96
C GLY A 39 8.53 -2.96 8.68
N GLN A 40 8.75 -2.93 9.99
CA GLN A 40 8.75 -4.17 10.79
C GLN A 40 7.30 -4.66 10.97
N GLY A 41 6.92 -5.68 10.19
CA GLY A 41 5.61 -6.31 10.31
C GLY A 41 4.45 -5.43 9.82
N CYS A 42 4.71 -4.39 9.03
CA CYS A 42 3.68 -3.56 8.39
C CYS A 42 4.06 -3.08 6.99
N TYR A 43 3.05 -2.67 6.23
CA TYR A 43 3.17 -1.95 4.96
C TYR A 43 2.56 -0.56 5.08
N SER A 44 3.22 0.45 4.54
CA SER A 44 2.74 1.83 4.51
C SER A 44 2.85 2.42 3.11
N ILE A 45 2.03 3.40 2.75
CA ILE A 45 2.20 4.13 1.47
C ILE A 45 3.46 4.98 1.54
N SER A 46 4.28 4.97 0.49
CA SER A 46 5.51 5.73 0.45
C SER A 46 5.23 7.24 0.35
N LYS A 47 6.06 8.04 1.04
CA LYS A 47 5.97 9.50 0.99
C LYS A 47 6.31 10.03 -0.41
N SER A 48 7.26 9.41 -1.09
CA SER A 48 7.64 9.76 -2.46
C SER A 48 6.47 9.58 -3.43
N PHE A 49 5.73 8.47 -3.32
CA PHE A 49 4.54 8.25 -4.14
C PHE A 49 3.45 9.27 -3.84
N LEU A 50 3.16 9.54 -2.56
CA LEU A 50 2.18 10.57 -2.18
C LEU A 50 2.55 11.96 -2.71
N ASN A 51 3.84 12.31 -2.71
CA ASN A 51 4.31 13.57 -3.27
C ASN A 51 4.14 13.59 -4.80
N ALA A 52 4.49 12.51 -5.49
CA ALA A 52 4.30 12.39 -6.94
C ALA A 52 2.83 12.56 -7.33
N LEU A 53 1.89 12.00 -6.55
CA LEU A 53 0.46 12.21 -6.76
C LEU A 53 0.06 13.69 -6.59
N LYS A 54 0.56 14.36 -5.56
CA LYS A 54 0.31 15.80 -5.35
C LYS A 54 0.85 16.65 -6.50
N GLU A 55 2.07 16.36 -6.96
CA GLU A 55 2.69 17.05 -8.09
C GLU A 55 1.92 16.82 -9.40
N ALA A 56 1.31 15.64 -9.56
CA ALA A 56 0.40 15.33 -10.66
C ALA A 56 -0.99 15.98 -10.52
N GLY A 57 -1.23 16.78 -9.48
CA GLY A 57 -2.52 17.45 -9.24
C GLY A 57 -3.61 16.55 -8.64
N ILE A 58 -3.26 15.35 -8.19
CA ILE A 58 -4.19 14.41 -7.55
C ILE A 58 -4.33 14.80 -6.08
N ARG A 59 -5.57 15.05 -5.63
CA ARG A 59 -5.84 15.26 -4.20
C ARG A 59 -5.71 13.93 -3.45
N VAL A 60 -4.82 13.91 -2.47
CA VAL A 60 -4.53 12.73 -1.63
C VAL A 60 -5.09 12.89 -0.21
N ASP A 61 -5.95 13.88 0.00
CA ASP A 61 -6.54 14.23 1.31
C ASP A 61 -7.42 13.09 1.86
N GLU A 62 -7.82 12.19 0.97
CA GLU A 62 -8.66 11.02 1.23
C GLU A 62 -7.87 9.71 1.34
N LEU A 63 -6.53 9.71 1.13
CA LEU A 63 -5.67 8.51 1.20
C LEU A 63 -5.05 8.27 2.60
#